data_AF-A0A044U5D0-F1
#
_entry.id   AF-A0A044U5D0-F1
#
_cell.length_a   1.000
_cell.length_b   1.000
_cell.length_c   1.000
_cell.angle_alpha   90.00
_cell.angle_beta   90.00
_cell.angle_gamma   90.00
#
_symmetry.space_group_name_H-M   'P 1'
#
loop_
_entity.id
_entity.type
_entity.pdbx_description
1 polymer ?
#
loop_
_entity_poly.entity_id
_entity_poly.type
_entity_poly.pdbx_seq_one_letter_code
_entity_poly.pdbx_strand_id
1 'polypeptide(L)'
;MATLSEEEKEYAVDAFGSLPTATIDEALHNFHKAEELNPGHIDNLLHLAKCYIAKGNNLEARKYLVSVLEITPIDEMDKAQIVETQQLLTAITECNKQNEETRKSEEMDTDSDETENSTDLTISYSEEL
;
A
#
# COMPACT_ATOMS: atom_id res chain seq x y z
N MET A 1 -1.80 -11.09 -13.79
CA MET A 1 -3.07 -10.35 -13.88
C MET A 1 -3.64 -10.55 -15.27
N ALA A 2 -4.90 -10.96 -15.42
CA ALA A 2 -5.54 -10.99 -16.72
C ALA A 2 -5.88 -9.55 -17.12
N THR A 3 -5.11 -8.96 -18.04
CA THR A 3 -5.41 -7.65 -18.62
C THR A 3 -6.16 -7.89 -19.92
N LEU A 4 -7.49 -7.81 -19.88
CA LEU A 4 -8.31 -7.74 -21.09
C LEU A 4 -8.07 -6.39 -21.76
N SER A 5 -7.95 -6.36 -23.08
CA SER A 5 -7.96 -5.11 -23.86
C SER A 5 -9.28 -4.37 -23.63
N GLU A 6 -9.32 -3.06 -23.88
CA GLU A 6 -10.57 -2.30 -23.75
C GLU A 6 -11.67 -2.86 -24.66
N GLU A 7 -11.31 -3.41 -25.84
CA GLU A 7 -12.24 -4.10 -26.74
C GLU A 7 -12.79 -5.38 -26.10
N GLU A 8 -11.94 -6.22 -25.51
CA GLU A 8 -12.37 -7.44 -24.83
C GLU A 8 -13.23 -7.15 -23.60
N LYS A 9 -12.94 -6.06 -22.88
CA LYS A 9 -13.81 -5.58 -21.79
C LYS A 9 -15.17 -5.16 -22.31
N GLU A 10 -15.26 -4.48 -23.45
CA GLU A 10 -16.53 -4.10 -24.07
C GLU A 10 -17.35 -5.33 -24.45
N TYR A 11 -16.74 -6.35 -25.09
CA TYR A 11 -17.41 -7.61 -25.37
C TYR A 11 -17.86 -8.35 -24.11
N ALA A 12 -17.06 -8.33 -23.04
CA ALA A 12 -17.44 -8.93 -21.77
C ALA A 12 -18.58 -8.16 -21.09
N VAL A 13 -18.57 -6.82 -21.16
CA VAL A 13 -19.67 -5.97 -20.68
C VAL A 13 -20.94 -6.27 -21.48
N ASP A 14 -20.87 -6.38 -22.80
CA ASP A 14 -22.02 -6.70 -23.65
C ASP A 14 -22.56 -8.11 -23.37
N ALA A 15 -21.67 -9.11 -23.26
CA ALA A 15 -22.06 -10.50 -23.03
C ALA A 15 -22.61 -10.75 -21.62
N PHE A 16 -22.05 -10.12 -20.58
CA PHE A 16 -22.43 -10.33 -19.18
C PHE A 16 -23.27 -9.18 -18.59
N GLY A 17 -23.59 -8.16 -19.38
CA GLY A 17 -24.35 -6.96 -19.00
C GLY A 17 -23.52 -5.92 -18.23
N SER A 18 -22.84 -6.34 -17.17
CA SER A 18 -21.96 -5.47 -16.38
C SER A 18 -20.80 -6.28 -15.83
N LEU A 19 -19.58 -5.74 -15.92
CA LEU A 19 -18.45 -6.35 -15.25
C LEU A 19 -18.67 -6.35 -13.73
N PRO A 20 -18.33 -7.45 -13.03
CA PRO A 20 -18.48 -7.50 -11.59
C PRO A 20 -17.61 -6.41 -10.96
N THR A 21 -18.24 -5.50 -10.22
CA THR A 21 -17.56 -4.47 -9.43
C THR A 21 -17.08 -5.08 -8.12
N ALA A 22 -16.16 -6.04 -8.17
CA ALA A 22 -15.61 -6.62 -6.96
C ALA A 22 -14.62 -5.64 -6.33
N THR A 23 -14.95 -5.15 -5.13
CA THR A 23 -14.07 -4.24 -4.37
C THR A 23 -13.16 -5.01 -3.41
N ILE A 24 -12.01 -4.43 -3.06
CA ILE A 24 -11.12 -5.01 -2.04
C ILE A 24 -11.83 -5.10 -0.67
N ASP A 25 -12.75 -4.18 -0.39
CA ASP A 25 -13.55 -4.19 0.84
C ASP A 25 -14.52 -5.38 0.91
N GLU A 26 -15.21 -5.68 -0.20
CA GLU A 26 -16.04 -6.89 -0.30
C GLU A 26 -15.19 -8.16 -0.20
N ALA A 27 -14.00 -8.17 -0.81
CA ALA A 27 -13.07 -9.29 -0.69
C ALA A 27 -12.68 -9.53 0.78
N LEU A 28 -12.28 -8.48 1.50
CA LEU A 28 -11.98 -8.55 2.93
C LEU A 28 -13.16 -9.10 3.73
N HIS A 29 -14.37 -8.59 3.51
CA HIS A 29 -15.58 -9.06 4.20
C HIS A 29 -15.81 -10.57 3.99
N ASN A 30 -15.66 -11.05 2.76
CA ASN A 30 -15.82 -12.46 2.44
C ASN A 30 -14.71 -13.33 3.05
N PHE A 31 -13.45 -12.87 3.03
CA PHE A 31 -12.34 -13.62 3.63
C PHE A 31 -12.39 -13.63 5.18
N HIS A 32 -12.89 -12.56 5.81
CA HIS A 32 -13.16 -12.58 7.26
C HIS A 32 -14.24 -13.61 7.62
N LYS A 33 -15.33 -13.69 6.84
CA LYS A 33 -16.33 -14.75 7.03
C LYS A 33 -15.75 -16.14 6.79
N ALA A 34 -14.87 -16.30 5.81
CA ALA A 34 -14.19 -17.57 5.57
C ALA A 34 -13.28 -17.96 6.75
N GLU A 35 -12.63 -16.99 7.39
CA GLU A 35 -11.83 -17.20 8.61
C GLU A 35 -12.70 -17.63 9.80
N GLU A 36 -13.91 -17.06 9.94
CA GLU A 36 -14.87 -17.48 10.97
C GLU A 36 -15.32 -18.93 10.78
N LEU A 37 -15.42 -19.41 9.53
CA LEU A 37 -15.85 -20.77 9.20
C LEU A 37 -14.73 -21.79 9.32
N ASN A 38 -13.51 -21.44 8.90
CA ASN A 38 -12.34 -22.32 8.96
C ASN A 38 -11.08 -21.52 9.34
N PRO A 39 -10.85 -21.28 10.64
CA PRO A 39 -9.73 -20.47 11.09
C PRO A 39 -8.39 -21.16 10.82
N GLY A 40 -7.38 -20.37 10.44
CA GLY A 40 -6.03 -20.88 10.19
C GLY A 40 -5.84 -21.58 8.85
N HIS A 41 -6.72 -21.35 7.87
CA HIS A 41 -6.50 -21.83 6.50
C HIS A 41 -5.48 -20.95 5.79
N ILE A 42 -4.35 -21.52 5.34
CA ILE A 42 -3.21 -20.76 4.77
C ILE A 42 -3.66 -19.86 3.61
N ASP A 43 -4.45 -20.40 2.67
CA ASP A 43 -4.99 -19.59 1.57
C ASP A 43 -5.76 -18.38 2.08
N ASN A 44 -6.63 -18.57 3.07
CA ASN A 44 -7.50 -17.49 3.52
C ASN A 44 -6.69 -16.35 4.16
N LEU A 45 -5.75 -16.71 5.05
CA LEU A 45 -4.83 -15.76 5.68
C LEU A 45 -3.97 -15.02 4.64
N LEU A 46 -3.48 -15.72 3.62
CA LEU A 46 -2.69 -15.13 2.55
C LEU A 46 -3.52 -14.14 1.71
N HIS A 47 -4.78 -14.46 1.41
CA HIS A 47 -5.68 -13.55 0.71
C HIS A 47 -6.08 -12.34 1.55
N LEU A 48 -6.30 -12.50 2.86
CA LEU A 48 -6.48 -11.39 3.80
C LEU A 48 -5.26 -10.46 3.75
N ALA A 49 -4.05 -11.02 3.88
CA ALA A 49 -2.82 -10.25 3.78
C ALA A 49 -2.72 -9.47 2.46
N LYS A 50 -2.94 -10.14 1.31
CA LYS A 50 -2.91 -9.51 -0.02
C LYS A 50 -3.92 -8.37 -0.14
N CYS A 51 -5.13 -8.53 0.41
CA CYS A 51 -6.12 -7.46 0.44
C CYS A 51 -5.67 -6.27 1.29
N TYR A 52 -5.06 -6.51 2.46
CA TYR A 52 -4.51 -5.42 3.30
C TYR A 52 -3.32 -4.71 2.63
N ILE A 53 -2.46 -5.43 1.91
CA ILE A 53 -1.39 -4.84 1.08
C ILE A 53 -2.00 -3.94 0.01
N ALA A 54 -3.04 -4.41 -0.70
CA ALA A 54 -3.73 -3.61 -1.72
C ALA A 54 -4.39 -2.34 -1.15
N LYS A 55 -4.79 -2.35 0.14
CA LYS A 55 -5.28 -1.16 0.85
C LYS A 55 -4.18 -0.24 1.40
N GLY A 56 -2.91 -0.61 1.25
CA GLY A 56 -1.77 0.11 1.84
C GLY A 56 -1.62 -0.08 3.36
N ASN A 57 -2.39 -0.99 3.97
CA ASN A 57 -2.28 -1.30 5.39
C ASN A 57 -1.25 -2.43 5.63
N ASN A 58 0.03 -2.06 5.53
CA ASN A 58 1.15 -2.97 5.70
C ASN A 58 1.24 -3.60 7.10
N LEU A 59 0.68 -2.94 8.14
CA LEU A 59 0.71 -3.43 9.51
C LEU A 59 -0.20 -4.64 9.69
N GLU A 60 -1.45 -4.54 9.24
CA GLU A 60 -2.39 -5.67 9.28
C GLU A 60 -1.95 -6.76 8.31
N ALA A 61 -1.46 -6.42 7.12
CA ALA A 61 -0.92 -7.39 6.18
C ALA A 61 0.16 -8.26 6.83
N ARG A 62 1.13 -7.65 7.52
CA ARG A 62 2.20 -8.37 8.23
C ARG A 62 1.67 -9.32 9.28
N LYS A 63 0.63 -8.94 10.04
CA LYS A 63 0.01 -9.78 11.07
C LYS A 63 -0.49 -11.10 10.48
N TYR A 64 -1.25 -11.05 9.37
CA TYR A 64 -1.76 -12.25 8.69
C TYR A 64 -0.64 -13.09 8.07
N LEU A 65 0.39 -12.45 7.47
CA LEU A 65 1.54 -13.15 6.92
C LEU A 65 2.33 -13.90 7.99
N VAL A 66 2.50 -13.33 9.19
CA VAL A 66 3.15 -14.02 10.31
C VAL A 66 2.34 -15.23 10.75
N SER A 67 1.01 -15.13 10.83
CA SER A 67 0.15 -16.27 11.13
C SER A 67 0.29 -17.40 10.10
N VAL A 68 0.51 -17.09 8.82
CA VAL A 68 0.79 -18.12 7.80
C VAL A 68 2.10 -18.86 8.10
N LEU A 69 3.15 -18.16 8.53
CA LEU A 69 4.45 -18.79 8.84
C LEU A 69 4.41 -19.69 10.08
N GLU A 70 3.41 -19.54 10.94
CA GLU A 70 3.20 -20.39 12.12
C GLU A 70 2.51 -21.72 11.77
N ILE A 71 1.89 -21.84 10.59
CA ILE A 71 1.20 -23.05 10.15
C ILE A 71 2.20 -24.04 9.54
N THR A 72 2.02 -25.33 9.84
CA THR A 72 2.84 -26.40 9.28
C THR A 72 2.33 -26.75 7.88
N PRO A 73 3.15 -26.65 6.82
CA PRO A 73 2.73 -26.99 5.47
C PRO A 73 2.49 -28.49 5.34
N ILE A 74 1.33 -28.87 4.79
CA ILE A 74 0.89 -30.25 4.61
C ILE A 74 1.25 -30.72 3.19
N ASP A 75 1.01 -29.88 2.20
CA ASP A 75 1.23 -30.21 0.79
C ASP A 75 2.22 -29.26 0.09
N GLU A 76 2.40 -29.43 -1.22
CA GLU A 76 3.30 -28.60 -2.01
C GLU A 76 2.73 -27.19 -2.24
N MET A 77 1.40 -27.04 -2.19
CA MET A 77 0.75 -25.74 -2.31
C MET A 77 1.04 -24.88 -1.06
N ASP A 78 0.92 -25.47 0.12
CA ASP A 78 1.23 -24.81 1.39
C ASP A 78 2.67 -24.31 1.42
N LYS A 79 3.62 -25.13 0.93
CA LYS A 79 5.02 -24.70 0.81
C LYS A 79 5.19 -23.52 -0.14
N ALA A 80 4.52 -23.54 -1.28
CA ALA A 80 4.55 -22.44 -2.25
C ALA A 80 3.97 -21.16 -1.63
N GLN A 81 2.89 -21.26 -0.87
CA GLN A 81 2.27 -20.15 -0.15
C GLN A 81 3.16 -19.60 0.96
N ILE A 82 3.90 -20.45 1.68
CA ILE A 82 4.89 -20.01 2.69
C ILE A 82 6.05 -19.26 2.01
N VAL A 83 6.53 -19.73 0.86
CA VAL A 83 7.56 -19.01 0.07
C VAL A 83 7.02 -17.66 -0.40
N GLU A 84 5.79 -17.61 -0.92
CA GLU A 84 5.13 -16.35 -1.31
C GLU A 84 4.99 -15.40 -0.09
N THR A 85 4.62 -15.95 1.07
CA THR A 85 4.49 -15.18 2.32
C THR A 85 5.81 -14.52 2.71
N GLN A 86 6.93 -15.23 2.59
CA GLN A 86 8.27 -14.67 2.86
C GLN A 86 8.64 -13.55 1.88
N GLN A 87 8.29 -13.71 0.60
CA GLN A 87 8.50 -12.67 -0.42
C GLN A 87 7.69 -11.41 -0.11
N LEU A 88 6.41 -11.57 0.26
CA LEU A 88 5.54 -10.45 0.62
C LEU A 88 6.02 -9.73 1.90
N LEU A 89 6.47 -10.46 2.92
CA LEU A 89 7.07 -9.86 4.11
C LEU A 89 8.31 -9.03 3.77
N THR A 90 9.19 -9.57 2.91
CA THR A 90 10.39 -8.87 2.46
C THR A 90 10.01 -7.57 1.73
N ALA A 91 9.06 -7.64 0.78
CA ALA A 91 8.57 -6.48 0.04
C ALA A 91 7.97 -5.40 0.97
N ILE A 92 7.20 -5.78 1.99
CA ILE A 92 6.66 -4.84 2.98
C ILE A 92 7.79 -4.17 3.77
N THR A 93 8.83 -4.91 4.15
CA THR A 93 9.97 -4.33 4.88
C THR A 93 10.79 -3.37 4.02
N GLU A 94 10.95 -3.66 2.73
CA GLU A 94 11.66 -2.78 1.78
C GLU A 94 10.89 -1.48 1.51
N CYS A 95 9.58 -1.55 1.30
CA CYS A 95 8.72 -0.38 1.12
C CYS A 95 8.79 0.58 2.33
N ASN A 96 8.85 0.02 3.55
CA ASN A 96 8.98 0.84 4.76
C ASN A 96 10.35 1.55 4.84
N LYS A 97 11.44 0.92 4.40
CA LYS A 97 12.78 1.53 4.37
C LYS A 97 12.84 2.72 3.40
N GLN A 98 12.25 2.58 2.21
CA GLN A 98 12.20 3.67 1.23
C GLN A 98 11.46 4.88 1.77
N ASN A 99 10.34 4.67 2.49
CA ASN A 99 9.59 5.75 3.12
C ASN A 99 10.39 6.48 4.24
N GLU A 100 11.28 5.78 4.95
CA GLU A 100 12.17 6.40 5.94
C GLU A 100 13.29 7.21 5.29
N GLU A 101 13.80 6.79 4.13
CA GLU A 101 14.82 7.51 3.37
C GLU A 101 14.22 8.77 2.71
N THR A 102 13.01 8.69 2.16
CA THR A 102 12.33 9.85 1.56
C THR A 102 12.00 10.93 2.60
N ARG A 103 11.58 10.55 3.81
CA ARG A 103 11.34 11.51 4.90
C ARG A 103 12.60 12.23 5.39
N LYS A 104 13.77 11.58 5.32
CA LYS A 104 15.04 12.22 5.71
C LYS A 104 15.56 13.21 4.67
N SER A 105 15.26 13.00 3.39
CA SER A 105 15.62 13.97 2.34
C SER A 105 14.73 15.21 2.33
N GLU A 106 13.50 15.13 2.85
CA GLU A 106 12.55 16.26 2.84
C GLU A 106 12.73 17.24 4.02
N GLU A 107 13.52 16.90 5.04
CA GLU A 107 13.80 17.78 6.19
C GLU A 107 15.14 18.55 6.11
N MET A 108 15.84 18.52 4.96
CA MET A 108 17.16 19.14 4.81
C MET A 108 17.20 20.39 3.89
N ASP A 109 16.03 20.89 3.46
CA ASP A 109 15.88 22.09 2.62
C ASP A 109 15.09 23.21 3.33
N THR A 110 15.43 23.56 4.58
CA THR A 110 14.90 24.76 5.25
C THR A 110 15.90 25.39 6.23
N ASP A 111 17.15 25.62 5.84
CA ASP A 111 18.02 26.54 6.60
C ASP A 111 19.26 26.92 5.78
N SER A 112 19.15 27.93 4.91
CA SER A 112 20.27 28.72 4.33
C SER A 112 19.73 29.68 3.27
N ASP A 113 19.35 30.89 3.67
CA ASP A 113 19.66 32.04 2.82
C ASP A 113 19.88 33.28 3.70
N GLU A 114 21.17 33.48 3.93
CA GLU A 114 21.89 34.76 3.93
C GLU A 114 21.27 35.95 4.68
N THR A 115 21.84 36.12 5.86
CA THR A 115 22.20 37.39 6.47
C THR A 115 22.71 38.44 5.47
N GLU A 116 22.43 39.71 5.80
CA GLU A 116 23.08 40.93 5.32
C GLU A 116 22.55 41.56 4.01
N ASN A 117 21.58 42.46 4.16
CA ASN A 117 21.77 43.79 3.57
C ASN A 117 21.09 44.87 4.43
N SER A 118 21.93 45.56 5.21
CA SER A 118 21.62 46.81 5.89
C SER A 118 21.95 47.95 4.92
N THR A 119 20.95 48.62 4.35
CA THR A 119 21.07 50.03 3.91
C THR A 119 19.69 50.70 3.87
N ASP A 120 19.43 51.46 4.94
CA ASP A 120 18.89 52.81 4.97
C ASP A 120 17.88 53.23 3.87
N LEU A 121 16.59 53.28 4.25
CA LEU A 121 15.58 54.11 3.59
C LEU A 121 15.17 55.22 4.56
N THR A 122 15.86 56.35 4.44
CA THR A 122 15.50 57.62 5.06
C THR A 122 14.16 58.09 4.51
N ILE A 123 13.14 58.04 5.37
CA ILE A 123 11.87 58.73 5.15
C ILE A 123 12.13 60.22 5.37
N SER A 124 12.29 60.98 4.28
CA SER A 124 12.18 62.43 4.30
C SER A 124 10.81 62.82 3.74
N TYR A 125 9.98 63.42 4.60
CA TYR A 125 8.76 64.10 4.18
C TYR A 125 9.16 65.44 3.56
N SER A 126 8.73 65.64 2.32
CA SER A 126 8.81 66.91 1.61
C SER A 126 7.65 67.81 2.06
N GLU A 127 7.94 68.99 2.59
CA GLU A 127 7.03 70.15 2.59
C GLU A 127 7.38 71.01 1.37
N GLU A 128 6.43 71.20 0.44
CA GLU A 128 6.47 72.25 -0.57
C GLU A 128 5.11 72.97 -0.59
N LEU A 129 5.15 74.25 -0.20
CA LEU A 129 4.29 75.43 -0.47
C LEU A 129 3.86 76.22 0.77
#